data_AF-A0A7C5IWJ8-F1
#
_entry.id   AF-A0A7C5IWJ8-F1
#
_cell.length_a   1.000
_cell.length_b   1.000
_cell.length_c   1.000
_cell.angle_alpha   90.00
_cell.angle_beta   90.00
_cell.angle_gamma   90.00
#
_symmetry.space_group_name_H-M   'P 1'
#
loop_
_entity.id
_entity.type
_entity.pdbx_description
1 polymer ?
#
loop_
_entity_poly.entity_id
_entity_poly.type
_entity_poly.pdbx_seq_one_letter_code
_entity_poly.pdbx_strand_id
1 'polypeptide(L)'
;MDERHPLKPHWPYGVSKLSAERYVIQYCKLFGLKTTAFRYGIVYGPREWFGRVLTMFIKRVFLENKPPVVFGDGLQTRDFVYVKDVAKSA
;
A
#
# COMPACT_ATOMS: atom_id res chain seq x y z
N MET A 1 1.30 -3.00 -12.88
CA MET A 1 1.91 -1.73 -13.36
C MET A 1 3.39 -1.97 -13.50
N ASP A 2 4.04 -1.42 -14.52
CA ASP A 2 5.51 -1.42 -14.61
C ASP A 2 6.10 -0.16 -13.96
N GLU A 3 7.42 -0.10 -13.82
CA GLU A 3 8.14 1.00 -13.17
C GLU A 3 8.07 2.32 -13.97
N ARG A 4 7.66 2.24 -15.24
CA ARG A 4 7.49 3.37 -16.16
C ARG A 4 6.08 3.95 -16.15
N HIS A 5 5.16 3.36 -15.39
CA HIS A 5 3.80 3.84 -15.30
C HIS A 5 3.74 5.33 -14.89
N PRO A 6 2.92 6.17 -15.56
CA PRO A 6 2.83 7.60 -15.26
C PRO A 6 2.49 7.90 -13.79
N LEU A 7 3.29 8.78 -13.17
CA LEU A 7 3.14 9.14 -11.76
C LEU A 7 2.18 10.33 -11.60
N LYS A 8 0.88 10.05 -11.67
CA LYS A 8 -0.21 11.04 -11.53
C LYS A 8 -1.14 10.71 -10.36
N PRO A 9 -0.67 10.86 -9.10
CA PRO A 9 -1.52 10.61 -7.94
C PRO A 9 -2.69 11.61 -7.89
N HIS A 10 -3.88 11.11 -7.61
CA HIS A 10 -5.12 11.90 -7.56
C HIS A 10 -5.59 12.20 -6.13
N TRP A 11 -4.84 11.77 -5.11
CA TRP A 11 -5.12 12.02 -3.70
C TRP A 11 -3.92 12.64 -2.99
N PRO A 12 -4.12 13.50 -1.97
CA PRO A 12 -3.04 14.13 -1.21
C PRO A 12 -2.03 13.12 -0.62
N TYR A 13 -2.50 11.97 -0.15
CA TYR A 13 -1.63 10.90 0.35
C TYR A 13 -0.71 10.32 -0.74
N GLY A 14 -1.24 10.14 -1.96
CA GLY A 14 -0.43 9.67 -3.10
C GLY A 14 0.62 10.71 -3.51
N VAL A 15 0.24 12.01 -3.49
CA VAL A 15 1.16 13.12 -3.75
C VAL A 15 2.30 13.13 -2.73
N SER A 16 2.00 13.02 -1.43
CA SER A 16 3.05 13.06 -0.40
C SER A 16 4.04 11.90 -0.52
N LYS A 17 3.58 10.69 -0.86
CA LYS A 17 4.44 9.53 -1.11
C LYS A 17 5.34 9.73 -2.34
N LEU A 18 4.79 10.25 -3.43
CA LEU A 18 5.56 10.56 -4.63
C LEU A 18 6.61 11.64 -4.35
N SER A 19 6.27 12.69 -3.60
CA SER A 19 7.22 13.74 -3.21
C SER A 19 8.38 13.17 -2.40
N ALA A 20 8.11 12.32 -1.40
CA ALA A 20 9.16 11.68 -0.60
C ALA A 20 10.11 10.84 -1.48
N GLU A 21 9.57 10.07 -2.43
CA GLU A 21 10.39 9.30 -3.37
C GLU A 21 11.30 10.21 -4.21
N ARG A 22 10.77 11.32 -4.72
CA ARG A 22 11.56 12.30 -5.48
C ARG A 22 12.69 12.90 -4.65
N TYR A 23 12.44 13.24 -3.39
CA TYR A 23 13.50 13.71 -2.49
C TYR A 23 14.62 12.68 -2.32
N VAL A 24 14.29 11.41 -2.09
CA VAL A 24 15.27 10.33 -1.95
C VAL A 24 16.13 10.18 -3.21
N ILE A 25 15.51 10.25 -4.39
CA ILE A 25 16.23 10.19 -5.68
C ILE A 25 17.18 11.37 -5.83
N GLN A 26 16.76 12.59 -5.47
CA GLN A 26 17.63 13.77 -5.55
C GLN A 26 18.79 13.67 -4.55
N TYR A 27 18.54 13.22 -3.32
CA TYR A 27 19.59 13.00 -2.32
C TYR A 27 20.62 11.95 -2.77
N CYS A 28 20.18 10.87 -3.42
CA CYS A 28 21.08 9.89 -4.04
C CYS A 28 22.01 10.53 -5.06
N LYS A 29 21.48 11.39 -5.95
CA LYS A 29 22.26 12.10 -6.96
C LYS A 29 23.24 13.11 -6.37
N LEU A 30 22.82 13.83 -5.32
CA LEU A 30 23.63 14.89 -4.71
C LEU A 30 24.73 14.36 -3.80
N PHE A 31 24.45 13.28 -3.06
CA PHE A 31 25.33 12.81 -1.98
C PHE A 31 25.86 11.38 -2.19
N GLY A 32 25.57 10.75 -3.33
CA GLY A 32 26.07 9.41 -3.66
C GLY A 32 25.48 8.28 -2.81
N LEU A 33 24.37 8.51 -2.12
CA LEU A 33 23.70 7.49 -1.30
C LEU A 33 23.10 6.40 -2.18
N LYS A 34 23.36 5.13 -1.87
CA LYS A 34 22.72 4.00 -2.57
C LYS A 34 21.31 3.80 -2.02
N THR A 35 20.29 4.06 -2.83
CA THR A 35 18.89 3.95 -2.42
C THR A 35 18.08 3.14 -3.43
N THR A 36 17.05 2.45 -2.92
CA THR A 36 16.09 1.68 -3.72
C THR A 36 14.69 2.00 -3.20
N ALA A 37 13.74 2.28 -4.10
CA ALA A 37 12.35 2.54 -3.76
C ALA A 37 11.47 1.39 -4.23
N PHE A 38 10.60 0.88 -3.35
CA PHE A 38 9.65 -0.18 -3.67
C PHE A 38 8.22 0.36 -3.65
N ARG A 39 7.40 -0.02 -4.65
CA ARG A 39 5.98 0.34 -4.75
C ARG A 39 5.13 -0.92 -4.79
N TYR A 40 4.65 -1.35 -3.63
CA TYR A 40 3.81 -2.53 -3.49
C TYR A 40 2.31 -2.20 -3.55
N GLY A 41 1.50 -3.21 -3.86
CA GLY A 41 0.07 -3.20 -3.58
C GLY A 41 -0.25 -3.18 -2.08
N ILE A 42 -1.50 -3.46 -1.73
CA ILE A 42 -1.92 -3.54 -0.33
C ILE A 42 -1.29 -4.78 0.31
N VAL A 43 -0.28 -4.57 1.15
CA VAL A 43 0.31 -5.65 1.94
C VAL A 43 -0.68 -6.15 2.99
N TYR A 44 -0.91 -7.46 3.09
CA TYR A 44 -1.77 -8.07 4.11
C TYR A 44 -1.07 -9.22 4.85
N GLY A 45 -1.50 -9.51 6.08
CA GLY A 45 -1.06 -10.70 6.80
C GLY A 45 -1.06 -10.58 8.32
N PRO A 46 -0.40 -11.54 9.01
CA PRO A 46 -0.31 -11.55 10.47
C PRO A 46 0.26 -10.24 11.02
N ARG A 47 -0.31 -9.77 12.14
CA ARG A 47 0.01 -8.49 12.83
C ARG A 47 -0.45 -7.23 12.10
N GLU A 48 -1.22 -7.34 11.01
CA GLU A 48 -1.86 -6.18 10.41
C GLU A 48 -2.88 -5.57 11.37
N TRP A 49 -2.88 -4.25 11.47
CA TRP A 49 -3.82 -3.52 12.31
C TRP A 49 -5.25 -3.61 11.75
N PHE A 50 -6.25 -3.67 12.64
CA PHE A 50 -7.70 -3.70 12.35
C PHE A 50 -8.27 -2.39 11.77
N GLY A 51 -7.52 -1.69 10.91
CA GLY A 51 -7.93 -0.43 10.29
C GLY A 51 -8.07 -0.48 8.76
N ARG A 52 -7.90 -1.66 8.15
CA ARG A 52 -7.93 -1.83 6.69
C ARG A 52 -9.00 -2.82 6.28
N VAL A 53 -9.39 -2.79 5.01
CA VAL A 53 -10.60 -3.49 4.52
C VAL A 53 -10.63 -4.97 4.90
N LEU A 54 -9.54 -5.71 4.67
CA LEU A 54 -9.46 -7.14 5.00
C LEU A 54 -9.62 -7.41 6.50
N THR A 55 -8.83 -6.73 7.34
CA THR A 55 -8.86 -6.94 8.79
C THR A 55 -10.19 -6.49 9.40
N MET A 56 -10.81 -5.44 8.84
CA MET A 56 -12.11 -4.95 9.29
C MET A 56 -13.26 -5.89 8.90
N PHE A 57 -13.19 -6.50 7.72
CA PHE A 57 -14.17 -7.52 7.30
C PHE A 57 -14.02 -8.79 8.13
N ILE A 58 -12.80 -9.28 8.33
CA ILE A 58 -12.52 -10.46 9.15
C ILE A 58 -13.04 -10.24 10.57
N LYS A 59 -12.72 -9.09 11.18
CA LYS A 59 -13.19 -8.74 12.52
C LYS A 59 -14.72 -8.74 12.60
N ARG A 60 -15.39 -8.04 11.68
CA ARG A 60 -16.85 -7.92 11.73
C ARG A 60 -17.55 -9.26 11.55
N VAL A 61 -17.13 -10.04 10.55
CA VAL A 61 -17.79 -11.29 10.19
C VAL A 61 -17.47 -12.38 11.21
N PHE A 62 -16.20 -12.59 11.55
CA PHE A 62 -15.79 -13.75 12.34
C PHE A 62 -15.69 -13.47 13.85
N LEU A 63 -15.46 -12.22 14.27
CA LEU A 63 -15.32 -11.89 15.69
C LEU A 63 -16.57 -11.21 16.28
N GLU A 64 -17.31 -10.45 15.48
CA GLU A 64 -18.49 -9.72 15.95
C GLU A 64 -19.82 -10.28 15.42
N ASN A 65 -19.78 -11.27 14.52
CA ASN A 65 -20.94 -11.84 13.83
C ASN A 65 -21.85 -10.77 13.17
N LYS A 66 -21.22 -9.75 12.59
CA LYS A 66 -21.87 -8.65 11.87
C LYS A 66 -21.52 -8.70 10.39
N PRO A 67 -22.41 -8.24 9.50
CA PRO A 67 -22.11 -8.15 8.09
C PRO A 67 -20.94 -7.18 7.82
N PRO A 68 -20.15 -7.42 6.75
CA PRO A 68 -19.13 -6.47 6.30
C PRO A 68 -19.81 -5.16 5.85
N VAL A 69 -19.08 -4.05 5.95
CA VAL A 69 -19.57 -2.73 5.52
C VAL A 69 -18.85 -2.35 4.25
N VAL A 70 -19.61 -2.19 3.18
CA VAL A 70 -19.10 -1.74 1.88
C VAL A 70 -19.29 -0.23 1.78
N PHE A 71 -18.21 0.49 1.53
CA PHE A 71 -18.26 1.93 1.24
C PHE A 71 -18.27 2.13 -0.28
N GLY A 72 -19.17 2.97 -0.78
CA GLY A 72 -19.36 3.19 -2.22
C GLY A 72 -20.18 2.10 -2.89
N ASP A 73 -19.82 1.73 -4.11
CA ASP A 73 -20.52 0.74 -4.94
C ASP A 73 -20.02 -0.71 -4.73
N GLY A 74 -18.88 -0.89 -4.07
CA GLY A 74 -18.28 -2.21 -3.84
C GLY A 74 -17.51 -2.77 -5.04
N LEU A 75 -17.39 -2.04 -6.13
CA LEU A 75 -16.72 -2.49 -7.36
C LEU A 75 -15.23 -2.12 -7.39
N GLN A 76 -14.72 -1.51 -6.32
CA GLN A 76 -13.31 -1.15 -6.20
C GLN A 76 -12.39 -2.37 -6.30
N THR A 77 -11.50 -2.35 -7.28
CA THR A 77 -10.43 -3.35 -7.40
C THR A 77 -9.19 -2.90 -6.62
N ARG A 78 -8.58 -3.81 -5.88
CA ARG A 78 -7.33 -3.59 -5.15
C ARG A 78 -6.44 -4.81 -5.30
N ASP A 79 -5.15 -4.57 -5.44
CA ASP A 79 -4.13 -5.61 -5.48
C ASP A 79 -3.61 -5.86 -4.05
N PHE A 80 -3.51 -7.14 -3.68
CA PHE A 80 -3.12 -7.59 -2.34
C PHE A 80 -1.89 -8.48 -2.42
N VAL A 81 -0.88 -8.19 -1.60
CA VAL A 81 0.35 -8.97 -1.52
C VAL A 81 0.59 -9.46 -0.10
N TYR A 82 0.99 -10.73 0.05
CA TYR A 82 1.19 -11.30 1.38
C TYR A 82 2.49 -10.78 2.02
N VAL A 83 2.43 -10.44 3.31
CA VAL A 83 3.53 -9.79 4.04
C VAL A 83 4.84 -10.59 4.01
N LYS A 84 4.79 -11.93 4.01
CA LYS A 84 6.03 -12.74 3.95
C LYS A 84 6.67 -12.72 2.57
N ASP A 85 5.89 -12.52 1.51
CA ASP A 85 6.43 -12.44 0.16
C ASP A 85 7.17 -11.11 -0.03
N VAL A 86 6.58 -10.02 0.46
CA VAL A 86 7.24 -8.70 0.52
C VAL A 86 8.54 -8.76 1.34
N ALA A 87 8.52 -9.47 2.47
CA ALA A 87 9.69 -9.59 3.34
C ALA A 87 10.82 -10.43 2.72
N LYS A 88 10.49 -11.35 1.80
CA LYS A 88 11.49 -12.16 1.06
C LYS A 88 12.08 -11.41 -0.13
N SER A 89 11.34 -10.47 -0.72
CA SER A 89 11.77 -9.71 -1.90
C SER A 89 12.60 -8.45 -1.56
N ALA A 90 12.62 -8.06 -0.28
CA ALA A 90 13.39 -6.93 0.23
C ALA A 90 14.82 -7.34 0.59
#